data_AF-A0A0L6TAX9-F1
#
_entry.id   AF-A0A0L6TAX9-F1
#
_cell.length_a   1.000
_cell.length_b   1.000
_cell.length_c   1.000
_cell.angle_alpha   90.00
_cell.angle_beta   90.00
_cell.angle_gamma   90.00
#
_symmetry.space_group_name_H-M   'P 1'
#
loop_
_entity.id
_entity.type
_entity.pdbx_description
1 polymer ?
#
loop_
_entity_poly.entity_id
_entity_poly.type
_entity_poly.pdbx_seq_one_letter_code
_entity_poly.pdbx_strand_id
1 'polypeptide(L)'
;MQALGHLALRTLACVMAIGVAGCAPMPHAPTPATPSSAPAPGQPAPAAPASTPPSTPTPTSPPTPAPTSAPTSAAAAGLPYSAAVAERFPDPAVSYATPALQDARAGFTTNAELQALMRSLVTPGDAAGLPSVSLLALGSSQNGVPIEALLFSRVSGAAVGSGDAAQRALRPTVLLVGQQHGDEPAGSEALLVIAQELARGPLMRLLDRINVIVLPRANPDGAQANQRATAGGIDANRDHLLLRTPEAQAQARLVREHQPVVVVDAHEYTVVGRYLEKFGTVQRFDALVQYAMTANMPPFISRAAEEWFRAPLLAGLREQGLTAEWYYTTSTDLQDKKISMGGAQPDTGRNVNGLKNAVSILLETRGVGIGRLHLKRRVHTHVTAVRSVLESTHARAADLLKLRQFVDNDVSLQACRGEVVVQAALTPSEYNLLMLDPVTGADRTLTVAWDSALELQTVKARARPCGYWLAADQQDAVARLRSLGVHVRRVTENSVARGETYAETSREEGARTDVRGTIADAAPLLRLQVQLVPALIDVPVGSYYVPLEQPLANLAVAALEPDTQNSYVANRIVSDLAAQARVLARPELKSVPVP
;
A
#
# COMPACT_ATOMS: atom_id res chain seq x y z
N MET A 1 45.35 -16.73 12.07
CA MET A 1 45.19 -17.59 10.88
C MET A 1 44.08 -16.94 10.06
N GLN A 2 44.33 -16.00 9.13
CA GLN A 2 45.38 -15.86 8.10
C GLN A 2 45.27 -16.91 6.99
N ALA A 3 45.37 -16.44 5.73
CA ALA A 3 45.35 -17.15 4.44
C ALA A 3 43.97 -17.64 3.94
N LEU A 4 43.60 -17.58 2.64
CA LEU A 4 44.02 -16.74 1.49
C LEU A 4 43.07 -17.05 0.30
N GLY A 5 42.90 -16.16 -0.69
CA GLY A 5 42.16 -16.49 -1.91
C GLY A 5 41.70 -15.30 -2.77
N HIS A 6 42.61 -14.75 -3.59
CA HIS A 6 42.28 -13.69 -4.56
C HIS A 6 41.60 -14.22 -5.82
N LEU A 7 40.77 -13.40 -6.50
CA LEU A 7 40.69 -13.42 -7.95
C LEU A 7 40.50 -12.01 -8.55
N ALA A 8 41.10 -11.80 -9.73
CA ALA A 8 41.57 -10.52 -10.25
C ALA A 8 40.52 -9.53 -10.80
N LEU A 9 40.86 -8.24 -10.66
CA LEU A 9 40.36 -7.14 -11.51
C LEU A 9 40.73 -7.37 -12.99
N ARG A 10 39.90 -6.89 -13.92
CA ARG A 10 40.29 -6.58 -15.29
C ARG A 10 39.84 -5.17 -15.69
N THR A 11 40.81 -4.28 -15.83
CA THR A 11 40.68 -2.97 -16.48
C THR A 11 40.65 -3.14 -18.01
N LEU A 12 39.88 -2.30 -18.69
CA LEU A 12 39.99 -2.09 -20.14
C LEU A 12 40.15 -0.60 -20.41
N ALA A 13 41.17 -0.23 -21.18
CA ALA A 13 41.57 1.16 -21.41
C ALA A 13 41.14 1.66 -22.80
N CYS A 14 41.08 2.99 -22.94
CA CYS A 14 40.67 3.68 -24.16
C CYS A 14 41.58 3.43 -25.37
N VAL A 15 41.01 3.59 -26.57
CA VAL A 15 41.75 3.92 -27.79
C VAL A 15 41.15 5.20 -28.37
N MET A 16 41.95 6.28 -28.42
CA MET A 16 41.69 7.44 -29.28
C MET A 16 42.31 7.21 -30.67
N ALA A 17 41.70 7.79 -31.70
CA ALA A 17 42.33 7.98 -33.01
C ALA A 17 42.22 9.45 -33.43
N ILE A 18 43.31 10.01 -33.97
CA ILE A 18 43.45 11.41 -34.40
C ILE A 18 44.02 11.43 -35.83
N GLY A 19 43.53 12.35 -36.68
CA GLY A 19 44.02 12.63 -38.05
C GLY A 19 42.88 13.29 -38.87
N VAL A 20 42.74 14.61 -39.05
CA VAL A 20 43.62 15.74 -39.46
C VAL A 20 43.52 16.07 -40.97
N ALA A 21 42.99 17.27 -41.26
CA ALA A 21 43.08 18.09 -42.50
C ALA A 21 42.44 17.58 -43.82
N GLY A 22 41.85 18.42 -44.68
CA GLY A 22 41.60 19.87 -44.56
C GLY A 22 41.04 20.55 -45.83
N CYS A 23 41.08 21.89 -45.83
CA CYS A 23 40.79 22.86 -46.92
C CYS A 23 39.33 23.21 -47.30
N ALA A 24 39.09 24.52 -47.41
CA ALA A 24 37.89 25.19 -47.95
C ALA A 24 38.20 25.81 -49.34
N PRO A 25 37.26 26.49 -50.03
CA PRO A 25 37.07 27.95 -49.79
C PRO A 25 35.63 28.52 -49.97
N MET A 26 35.43 29.76 -49.49
CA MET A 26 34.29 30.67 -49.77
C MET A 26 34.53 31.50 -51.06
N PRO A 27 33.48 32.03 -51.75
CA PRO A 27 32.90 33.39 -51.51
C PRO A 27 31.33 33.38 -51.49
N HIS A 28 30.52 34.45 -51.31
CA HIS A 28 30.66 35.89 -50.95
C HIS A 28 29.28 36.46 -50.46
N ALA A 29 29.18 37.76 -50.14
CA ALA A 29 27.94 38.55 -49.93
C ALA A 29 28.06 39.92 -50.67
N PRO A 30 26.99 40.74 -50.91
CA PRO A 30 26.38 41.59 -49.87
C PRO A 30 24.86 41.96 -50.01
N THR A 31 24.38 42.86 -49.12
CA THR A 31 23.02 43.40 -48.82
C THR A 31 22.58 44.60 -49.72
N PRO A 32 21.55 45.46 -49.45
CA PRO A 32 20.44 45.51 -48.43
C PRO A 32 19.01 45.95 -48.96
N ALA A 33 17.96 45.95 -48.10
CA ALA A 33 16.91 47.01 -47.94
C ALA A 33 15.71 46.62 -47.04
N THR A 34 15.07 47.60 -46.39
CA THR A 34 13.86 47.56 -45.51
C THR A 34 12.86 48.66 -45.93
N PRO A 35 11.71 48.94 -45.26
CA PRO A 35 10.73 48.13 -44.48
C PRO A 35 9.25 48.31 -44.99
N SER A 36 8.24 47.67 -44.36
CA SER A 36 6.85 48.21 -44.31
C SER A 36 6.02 47.64 -43.14
N SER A 37 4.87 48.26 -42.86
CA SER A 37 4.17 48.31 -41.56
C SER A 37 2.87 47.50 -41.43
N ALA A 38 2.39 47.38 -40.18
CA ALA A 38 1.09 46.79 -39.81
C ALA A 38 -0.14 47.63 -40.25
N PRO A 39 -1.36 47.08 -40.09
CA PRO A 39 -2.42 47.86 -39.44
C PRO A 39 -3.26 47.08 -38.39
N ALA A 40 -4.03 47.84 -37.62
CA ALA A 40 -4.93 47.39 -36.54
C ALA A 40 -6.42 47.76 -36.87
N PRO A 41 -7.41 47.66 -35.96
CA PRO A 41 -8.78 47.21 -36.29
C PRO A 41 -9.80 48.29 -36.70
N GLY A 42 -10.97 47.85 -37.20
CA GLY A 42 -12.12 48.71 -37.54
C GLY A 42 -13.50 48.16 -37.12
N GLN A 43 -14.41 49.09 -36.83
CA GLN A 43 -15.84 48.97 -36.43
C GLN A 43 -16.59 50.17 -37.10
N PRO A 44 -17.94 50.34 -37.05
CA PRO A 44 -19.06 49.38 -36.97
C PRO A 44 -20.30 49.73 -37.89
N ALA A 45 -21.43 49.02 -37.69
CA ALA A 45 -22.85 49.36 -38.00
C ALA A 45 -23.40 49.15 -39.46
N PRO A 46 -24.75 49.05 -39.70
CA PRO A 46 -25.91 49.02 -38.77
C PRO A 46 -26.89 47.79 -38.94
N ALA A 47 -27.98 47.74 -38.15
CA ALA A 47 -29.07 46.71 -38.15
C ALA A 47 -30.25 47.07 -39.11
N ALA A 48 -31.34 46.32 -39.35
CA ALA A 48 -31.96 45.07 -38.83
C ALA A 48 -32.81 44.42 -40.00
N PRO A 49 -33.68 43.36 -39.87
CA PRO A 49 -34.71 43.14 -38.84
C PRO A 49 -34.81 41.69 -38.29
N ALA A 50 -35.78 41.47 -37.39
CA ALA A 50 -35.91 40.27 -36.57
C ALA A 50 -36.49 39.03 -37.28
N SER A 51 -36.03 37.86 -36.84
CA SER A 51 -36.73 36.57 -36.98
C SER A 51 -36.84 35.88 -35.62
N THR A 52 -37.84 35.00 -35.50
CA THR A 52 -38.35 34.41 -34.25
C THR A 52 -37.34 33.58 -33.45
N PRO A 53 -37.42 33.57 -32.10
CA PRO A 53 -36.53 32.75 -31.27
C PRO A 53 -36.84 31.25 -31.43
N PRO A 54 -35.84 30.39 -31.67
CA PRO A 54 -36.00 28.96 -31.45
C PRO A 54 -36.07 28.68 -29.94
N SER A 55 -36.91 27.71 -29.59
CA SER A 55 -37.18 27.29 -28.21
C SER A 55 -35.92 26.86 -27.44
N THR A 56 -35.85 27.28 -26.18
CA THR A 56 -34.87 26.81 -25.19
C THR A 56 -34.86 25.28 -25.11
N PRO A 57 -33.69 24.62 -25.16
CA PRO A 57 -33.61 23.20 -24.81
C PRO A 57 -33.83 23.06 -23.30
N THR A 58 -34.88 22.34 -22.92
CA THR A 58 -35.09 21.85 -21.55
C THR A 58 -33.86 21.03 -21.13
N PRO A 59 -33.36 21.15 -19.88
CA PRO A 59 -32.33 20.25 -19.40
C PRO A 59 -32.88 18.82 -19.38
N THR A 60 -32.44 18.01 -20.34
CA THR A 60 -32.70 16.56 -20.33
C THR A 60 -31.98 15.96 -19.14
N SER A 61 -32.76 15.54 -18.14
CA SER A 61 -32.27 14.65 -17.08
C SER A 61 -31.50 13.48 -17.70
N PRO A 62 -30.36 13.05 -17.12
CA PRO A 62 -29.72 11.82 -17.56
C PRO A 62 -30.73 10.66 -17.45
N PRO A 63 -30.73 9.69 -18.37
CA PRO A 63 -31.69 8.61 -18.34
C PRO A 63 -31.53 7.82 -17.04
N THR A 64 -32.60 7.77 -16.25
CA THR A 64 -32.71 6.87 -15.11
C THR A 64 -32.38 5.46 -15.60
N PRO A 65 -31.35 4.77 -15.07
CA PRO A 65 -31.10 3.40 -15.46
C PRO A 65 -32.34 2.59 -15.09
N ALA A 66 -32.96 1.96 -16.09
CA ALA A 66 -34.05 1.03 -15.85
C ALA A 66 -33.58 -0.02 -14.85
N PRO A 67 -34.43 -0.49 -13.92
CA PRO A 67 -34.03 -1.45 -12.91
C PRO A 67 -33.62 -2.74 -13.62
N THR A 68 -32.31 -2.95 -13.78
CA THR A 68 -31.76 -4.17 -14.35
C THR A 68 -32.21 -5.30 -13.44
N SER A 69 -33.11 -6.13 -13.95
CA SER A 69 -33.66 -7.27 -13.21
C SER A 69 -32.52 -8.06 -12.60
N ALA A 70 -32.46 -8.10 -11.26
CA ALA A 70 -31.49 -8.91 -10.57
C ALA A 70 -31.58 -10.35 -11.12
N PRO A 71 -30.45 -11.02 -11.39
CA PRO A 71 -30.47 -12.44 -11.70
C PRO A 71 -30.86 -13.22 -10.44
N THR A 72 -32.17 -13.32 -10.21
CA THR A 72 -32.78 -14.21 -9.23
C THR A 72 -32.64 -15.64 -9.74
N SER A 73 -31.42 -16.16 -9.67
CA SER A 73 -31.09 -17.53 -10.00
C SER A 73 -29.99 -17.99 -9.07
N ALA A 74 -30.40 -18.70 -8.01
CA ALA A 74 -29.53 -19.63 -7.32
C ALA A 74 -29.30 -20.85 -8.24
N ALA A 75 -28.67 -20.61 -9.40
CA ALA A 75 -28.18 -21.68 -10.24
C ALA A 75 -27.05 -22.38 -9.50
N ALA A 76 -27.10 -23.70 -9.46
CA ALA A 76 -25.95 -24.52 -9.10
C ALA A 76 -24.89 -24.39 -10.22
N ALA A 77 -24.13 -23.28 -10.17
CA ALA A 77 -23.01 -23.05 -11.07
C ALA A 77 -22.00 -24.18 -10.88
N GLY A 78 -21.63 -24.84 -11.97
CA GLY A 78 -20.58 -25.85 -11.96
C GLY A 78 -19.28 -25.29 -11.39
N LEU A 79 -18.44 -26.18 -10.83
CA LEU A 79 -17.11 -25.81 -10.37
C LEU A 79 -16.35 -25.09 -11.51
N PRO A 80 -15.57 -24.03 -11.22
CA PRO A 80 -14.80 -23.30 -12.23
C PRO A 80 -13.54 -24.08 -12.73
N TYR A 81 -13.48 -25.37 -12.40
CA TYR A 81 -12.44 -26.36 -12.70
C TYR A 81 -13.01 -27.76 -12.39
N SER A 82 -12.28 -28.84 -12.67
CA SER A 82 -12.76 -30.21 -12.40
C SER A 82 -12.93 -30.54 -10.90
N ALA A 83 -13.69 -31.61 -10.61
CA ALA A 83 -13.77 -32.16 -9.26
C ALA A 83 -12.39 -32.59 -8.72
N ALA A 84 -11.51 -33.11 -9.57
CA ALA A 84 -10.14 -33.47 -9.19
C ALA A 84 -9.30 -32.27 -8.72
N VAL A 85 -9.52 -31.07 -9.29
CA VAL A 85 -8.93 -29.82 -8.76
C VAL A 85 -9.55 -29.46 -7.41
N ALA A 86 -10.86 -29.64 -7.22
CA ALA A 86 -11.53 -29.37 -5.95
C ALA A 86 -11.05 -30.30 -4.81
N GLU A 87 -10.80 -31.57 -5.10
CA GLU A 87 -10.29 -32.58 -4.17
C GLU A 87 -8.89 -32.25 -3.62
N ARG A 88 -8.10 -31.39 -4.31
CA ARG A 88 -6.83 -30.86 -3.78
C ARG A 88 -7.01 -29.93 -2.58
N PHE A 89 -8.22 -29.46 -2.31
CA PHE A 89 -8.55 -28.47 -1.28
C PHE A 89 -9.67 -28.96 -0.34
N PRO A 90 -9.47 -30.08 0.38
CA PRO A 90 -10.49 -30.65 1.27
C PRO A 90 -10.75 -29.72 2.47
N ASP A 91 -11.97 -29.82 3.01
CA ASP A 91 -12.32 -29.14 4.26
C ASP A 91 -11.36 -29.56 5.39
N PRO A 92 -10.94 -28.63 6.27
CA PRO A 92 -10.09 -28.94 7.41
C PRO A 92 -10.86 -29.76 8.45
N ALA A 93 -10.14 -30.56 9.25
CA ALA A 93 -10.73 -31.29 10.37
C ALA A 93 -11.21 -30.39 11.52
N VAL A 94 -10.84 -29.10 11.50
CA VAL A 94 -11.22 -28.09 12.50
C VAL A 94 -12.41 -27.27 11.99
N SER A 95 -13.47 -27.20 12.79
CA SER A 95 -14.62 -26.32 12.56
C SER A 95 -14.46 -25.01 13.34
N TYR A 96 -14.94 -23.90 12.75
CA TYR A 96 -14.92 -22.58 13.37
C TYR A 96 -16.32 -21.97 13.46
N ALA A 97 -16.61 -21.27 14.56
CA ALA A 97 -17.87 -20.57 14.78
C ALA A 97 -17.79 -19.11 14.28
N THR A 98 -18.16 -18.88 13.02
CA THR A 98 -18.41 -17.54 12.47
C THR A 98 -19.69 -17.54 11.62
N PRO A 99 -20.36 -16.41 11.39
CA PRO A 99 -21.66 -16.40 10.72
C PRO A 99 -21.62 -16.95 9.28
N ALA A 100 -20.53 -16.74 8.52
CA ALA A 100 -20.37 -17.31 7.19
C ALA A 100 -20.08 -18.82 7.17
N LEU A 101 -19.70 -19.43 8.29
CA LEU A 101 -19.32 -20.84 8.40
C LEU A 101 -20.40 -21.73 9.03
N GLN A 102 -21.55 -21.15 9.39
CA GLN A 102 -22.73 -21.91 9.84
C GLN A 102 -23.24 -22.88 8.78
N ASP A 103 -23.81 -24.01 9.20
CA ASP A 103 -24.41 -24.99 8.31
C ASP A 103 -25.58 -24.37 7.50
N ALA A 104 -25.77 -24.86 6.27
CA ALA A 104 -26.74 -24.35 5.28
C ALA A 104 -26.63 -22.85 4.93
N ARG A 105 -25.59 -22.13 5.40
CA ARG A 105 -25.39 -20.71 5.10
C ARG A 105 -25.09 -20.45 3.62
N ALA A 106 -25.94 -19.67 2.95
CA ALA A 106 -25.79 -19.29 1.55
C ALA A 106 -24.89 -18.07 1.30
N GLY A 107 -24.82 -17.11 2.24
CA GLY A 107 -24.07 -15.85 2.08
C GLY A 107 -22.91 -15.69 3.09
N PHE A 108 -22.03 -14.71 2.84
CA PHE A 108 -20.98 -14.34 3.80
C PHE A 108 -21.54 -13.59 5.03
N THR A 109 -20.69 -13.25 6.01
CA THR A 109 -21.09 -12.49 7.20
C THR A 109 -21.44 -11.05 6.81
N THR A 110 -22.65 -10.60 7.13
CA THR A 110 -23.11 -9.23 6.89
C THR A 110 -22.42 -8.23 7.83
N ASN A 111 -22.49 -6.94 7.51
CA ASN A 111 -21.94 -5.89 8.37
C ASN A 111 -22.59 -5.89 9.77
N ALA A 112 -23.90 -6.16 9.86
CA ALA A 112 -24.62 -6.24 11.14
C ALA A 112 -24.18 -7.45 12.00
N GLU A 113 -24.03 -8.63 11.41
CA GLU A 113 -23.57 -9.84 12.12
C GLU A 113 -22.13 -9.70 12.62
N LEU A 114 -21.25 -9.10 11.81
CA LEU A 114 -19.86 -8.81 12.18
C LEU A 114 -19.79 -7.88 13.38
N GLN A 115 -20.54 -6.76 13.36
CA GLN A 115 -20.59 -5.80 14.47
C GLN A 115 -21.21 -6.42 15.73
N ALA A 116 -22.27 -7.22 15.59
CA ALA A 116 -22.88 -7.92 16.72
C ALA A 116 -21.89 -8.90 17.40
N LEU A 117 -21.15 -9.67 16.61
CA LEU A 117 -20.11 -10.57 17.12
C LEU A 117 -18.98 -9.80 17.80
N MET A 118 -18.46 -8.73 17.18
CA MET A 118 -17.41 -7.89 17.79
C MET A 118 -17.85 -7.28 19.12
N ARG A 119 -19.07 -6.74 19.20
CA ARG A 119 -19.62 -6.16 20.44
C ARG A 119 -19.80 -7.22 21.54
N SER A 120 -20.09 -8.47 21.19
CA SER A 120 -20.21 -9.56 22.18
C SER A 120 -18.87 -9.98 22.81
N LEU A 121 -17.73 -9.63 22.19
CA LEU A 121 -16.39 -9.90 22.70
C LEU A 121 -15.85 -8.80 23.63
N VAL A 122 -16.46 -7.61 23.63
CA VAL A 122 -16.02 -6.48 24.47
C VAL A 122 -16.11 -6.84 25.95
N THR A 123 -15.03 -6.64 26.68
CA THR A 123 -14.93 -6.89 28.13
C THR A 123 -13.89 -5.93 28.73
N PRO A 124 -14.11 -5.36 29.93
CA PRO A 124 -13.11 -4.50 30.57
C PRO A 124 -11.82 -5.24 30.93
N GLY A 125 -11.83 -6.57 30.97
CA GLY A 125 -10.83 -7.40 31.65
C GLY A 125 -11.13 -7.49 33.14
N ASP A 126 -10.61 -8.52 33.81
CA ASP A 126 -10.90 -8.75 35.23
C ASP A 126 -9.71 -9.34 36.02
N ALA A 127 -9.86 -9.36 37.35
CA ALA A 127 -8.89 -9.97 38.25
C ALA A 127 -8.84 -11.51 38.17
N ALA A 128 -9.79 -12.15 37.48
CA ALA A 128 -9.80 -13.59 37.22
C ALA A 128 -8.92 -13.97 36.00
N GLY A 129 -8.32 -12.99 35.32
CA GLY A 129 -7.36 -13.21 34.24
C GLY A 129 -7.96 -13.18 32.84
N LEU A 130 -9.14 -12.57 32.65
CA LEU A 130 -9.60 -12.19 31.31
C LEU A 130 -8.85 -10.94 30.80
N PRO A 131 -8.50 -10.88 29.51
CA PRO A 131 -7.92 -9.68 28.91
C PRO A 131 -8.95 -8.56 28.79
N SER A 132 -8.47 -7.33 28.71
CA SER A 132 -9.29 -6.21 28.25
C SER A 132 -9.49 -6.30 26.74
N VAL A 133 -10.74 -6.22 26.30
CA VAL A 133 -11.14 -6.21 24.89
C VAL A 133 -11.99 -4.96 24.67
N SER A 134 -11.43 -3.98 23.97
CA SER A 134 -12.05 -2.66 23.76
C SER A 134 -12.39 -2.42 22.29
N LEU A 135 -13.58 -1.88 22.03
CA LEU A 135 -14.00 -1.47 20.69
C LEU A 135 -13.36 -0.12 20.34
N LEU A 136 -12.70 -0.06 19.18
CA LEU A 136 -12.14 1.15 18.59
C LEU A 136 -13.03 1.60 17.44
N ALA A 137 -13.75 2.72 17.61
CA ALA A 137 -14.48 3.36 16.53
C ALA A 137 -13.52 4.24 15.70
N LEU A 138 -13.38 3.95 14.41
CA LEU A 138 -12.36 4.55 13.54
C LEU A 138 -12.93 5.63 12.61
N GLY A 139 -14.24 5.56 12.35
CA GLY A 139 -14.99 6.41 11.43
C GLY A 139 -16.13 5.61 10.80
N SER A 140 -16.62 6.09 9.67
CA SER A 140 -17.55 5.35 8.81
C SER A 140 -17.01 5.25 7.39
N SER A 141 -17.45 4.25 6.65
CA SER A 141 -17.28 4.15 5.20
C SER A 141 -18.02 5.25 4.45
N GLN A 142 -17.82 5.30 3.13
CA GLN A 142 -18.50 6.25 2.25
C GLN A 142 -20.04 6.17 2.32
N ASN A 143 -20.63 5.00 2.54
CA ASN A 143 -22.07 4.80 2.75
C ASN A 143 -22.50 4.89 4.22
N GLY A 144 -21.63 5.36 5.12
CA GLY A 144 -21.95 5.59 6.54
C GLY A 144 -21.84 4.36 7.45
N VAL A 145 -21.39 3.20 6.95
CA VAL A 145 -21.24 1.99 7.77
C VAL A 145 -20.05 2.14 8.73
N PRO A 146 -20.21 1.94 10.05
CA PRO A 146 -19.10 2.06 11.00
C PRO A 146 -17.91 1.15 10.68
N ILE A 147 -16.71 1.72 10.67
CA ILE A 147 -15.45 1.00 10.61
C ILE A 147 -14.95 0.85 12.06
N GLU A 148 -14.98 -0.39 12.56
CA GLU A 148 -14.68 -0.73 13.95
C GLU A 148 -13.51 -1.74 14.01
N ALA A 149 -12.70 -1.66 15.05
CA ALA A 149 -11.67 -2.65 15.39
C ALA A 149 -11.77 -3.07 16.87
N LEU A 150 -11.15 -4.18 17.25
CA LEU A 150 -11.00 -4.62 18.64
C LEU A 150 -9.54 -4.55 19.08
N LEU A 151 -9.28 -3.89 20.21
CA LEU A 151 -7.99 -3.90 20.91
C LEU A 151 -8.02 -4.92 22.04
N PHE A 152 -7.07 -5.86 22.00
CA PHE A 152 -6.84 -6.89 23.01
C PHE A 152 -5.55 -6.57 23.77
N SER A 153 -5.62 -6.49 25.11
CA SER A 153 -4.46 -6.28 25.98
C SER A 153 -4.68 -6.82 27.39
N ARG A 154 -3.60 -7.01 28.15
CA ARG A 154 -3.65 -7.22 29.61
C ARG A 154 -3.76 -5.94 30.43
N VAL A 155 -3.48 -4.79 29.81
CA VAL A 155 -3.74 -3.48 30.42
C VAL A 155 -5.18 -3.08 30.09
N SER A 156 -5.91 -2.47 31.02
CA SER A 156 -7.28 -2.05 30.75
C SER A 156 -7.33 -1.02 29.60
N GLY A 157 -8.36 -1.12 28.77
CA GLY A 157 -8.68 -0.15 27.73
C GLY A 157 -9.47 1.06 28.23
N ALA A 158 -9.92 1.07 29.49
CA ALA A 158 -10.53 2.24 30.10
C ALA A 158 -9.49 3.37 30.19
N ALA A 159 -9.66 4.43 29.40
CA ALA A 159 -8.73 5.56 29.35
C ALA A 159 -8.84 6.45 30.61
N VAL A 160 -8.28 5.98 31.74
CA VAL A 160 -8.29 6.70 33.03
C VAL A 160 -6.87 6.71 33.63
N GLY A 161 -5.88 7.08 32.83
CA GLY A 161 -4.51 7.33 33.31
C GLY A 161 -3.45 7.35 32.21
N SER A 162 -2.44 8.19 32.38
CA SER A 162 -1.22 8.17 31.55
C SER A 162 -0.41 6.88 31.72
N GLY A 163 -0.56 6.20 32.87
CA GLY A 163 0.11 4.93 33.18
C GLY A 163 -0.29 3.78 32.26
N ASP A 164 -1.56 3.64 31.89
CA ASP A 164 -2.03 2.53 31.06
C ASP A 164 -1.55 2.64 29.61
N ALA A 165 -1.47 3.88 29.10
CA ALA A 165 -0.87 4.14 27.78
C ALA A 165 0.63 3.79 27.78
N ALA A 166 1.37 4.21 28.82
CA ALA A 166 2.78 3.86 28.98
C ALA A 166 2.99 2.35 29.12
N GLN A 167 2.16 1.65 29.90
CA GLN A 167 2.29 0.21 30.10
C GLN A 167 1.87 -0.60 28.85
N ARG A 168 0.95 -0.10 28.03
CA ARG A 168 0.68 -0.67 26.69
C ARG A 168 1.87 -0.50 25.75
N ALA A 169 2.56 0.64 25.79
CA ALA A 169 3.76 0.88 24.99
C ALA A 169 4.97 -0.01 25.35
N LEU A 170 4.96 -0.65 26.53
CA LEU A 170 5.96 -1.67 26.90
C LEU A 170 5.74 -3.04 26.21
N ARG A 171 4.67 -3.19 25.42
CA ARG A 171 4.38 -4.41 24.65
C ARG A 171 4.29 -4.07 23.15
N PRO A 172 4.91 -4.85 22.26
CA PRO A 172 4.71 -4.69 20.83
C PRO A 172 3.24 -4.90 20.46
N THR A 173 2.71 -4.01 19.62
CA THR A 173 1.36 -4.13 19.05
C THR A 173 1.42 -4.85 17.70
N VAL A 174 0.56 -5.85 17.51
CA VAL A 174 0.26 -6.46 16.21
C VAL A 174 -1.04 -5.86 15.69
N LEU A 175 -1.05 -5.42 14.43
CA LEU A 175 -2.28 -5.04 13.73
C LEU A 175 -2.64 -6.11 12.70
N LEU A 176 -3.87 -6.60 12.75
CA LEU A 176 -4.44 -7.57 11.82
C LEU A 176 -5.57 -6.90 11.06
N VAL A 177 -5.44 -6.77 9.74
CA VAL A 177 -6.42 -6.15 8.84
C VAL A 177 -7.00 -7.22 7.91
N GLY A 178 -8.32 -7.24 7.76
CA GLY A 178 -9.01 -8.12 6.82
C GLY A 178 -9.97 -7.35 5.91
N GLN A 179 -10.21 -7.90 4.73
CA GLN A 179 -11.27 -7.47 3.80
C GLN A 179 -11.26 -5.95 3.53
N GLN A 180 -10.09 -5.40 3.19
CA GLN A 180 -9.99 -4.07 2.56
C GLN A 180 -10.40 -4.12 1.08
N HIS A 181 -10.26 -5.28 0.43
CA HIS A 181 -11.05 -5.61 -0.74
C HIS A 181 -12.32 -6.34 -0.29
N GLY A 182 -13.48 -5.91 -0.77
CA GLY A 182 -14.76 -6.43 -0.29
C GLY A 182 -15.10 -7.85 -0.76
N ASP A 183 -14.61 -8.25 -1.93
CA ASP A 183 -14.79 -9.58 -2.54
C ASP A 183 -13.84 -10.67 -1.99
N GLU A 184 -13.11 -10.35 -0.91
CA GLU A 184 -12.09 -11.21 -0.27
C GLU A 184 -12.47 -11.56 1.20
N PRO A 185 -13.61 -12.26 1.44
CA PRO A 185 -14.19 -12.43 2.77
C PRO A 185 -13.45 -13.35 3.73
N ALA A 186 -12.63 -14.31 3.28
CA ALA A 186 -12.07 -15.34 4.17
C ALA A 186 -11.11 -14.77 5.23
N GLY A 187 -10.41 -13.67 4.91
CA GLY A 187 -9.60 -12.94 5.89
C GLY A 187 -10.46 -12.37 7.03
N SER A 188 -11.64 -11.84 6.73
CA SER A 188 -12.57 -11.31 7.74
C SER A 188 -13.04 -12.40 8.71
N GLU A 189 -13.48 -13.54 8.16
CA GLU A 189 -13.92 -14.69 8.95
C GLU A 189 -12.79 -15.21 9.85
N ALA A 190 -11.58 -15.36 9.32
CA ALA A 190 -10.43 -15.80 10.10
C ALA A 190 -10.08 -14.82 11.23
N LEU A 191 -10.17 -13.52 10.99
CA LEU A 191 -9.96 -12.51 12.03
C LEU A 191 -11.06 -12.52 13.10
N LEU A 192 -12.30 -12.91 12.76
CA LEU A 192 -13.35 -13.18 13.76
C LEU A 192 -13.08 -14.44 14.59
N VAL A 193 -12.42 -15.47 14.04
CA VAL A 193 -11.93 -16.62 14.83
C VAL A 193 -10.82 -16.18 15.78
N ILE A 194 -9.80 -15.48 15.26
CA ILE A 194 -8.66 -14.99 16.06
C ILE A 194 -9.13 -14.06 17.18
N ALA A 195 -10.11 -13.18 16.92
CA ALA A 195 -10.73 -12.32 17.95
C ALA A 195 -11.38 -13.14 19.08
N GLN A 196 -12.09 -14.23 18.77
CA GLN A 196 -12.67 -15.12 19.78
C GLN A 196 -11.57 -15.85 20.58
N GLU A 197 -10.53 -16.36 19.89
CA GLU A 197 -9.41 -17.06 20.53
C GLU A 197 -8.55 -16.14 21.43
N LEU A 198 -8.44 -14.85 21.10
CA LEU A 198 -7.77 -13.84 21.93
C LEU A 198 -8.63 -13.41 23.12
N ALA A 199 -9.95 -13.30 22.95
CA ALA A 199 -10.87 -12.88 24.02
C ALA A 199 -10.96 -13.91 25.16
N ARG A 200 -11.15 -15.20 24.81
CA ARG A 200 -11.50 -16.26 25.77
C ARG A 200 -10.91 -17.64 25.43
N GLY A 201 -10.04 -17.74 24.42
CA GLY A 201 -9.53 -19.01 23.91
C GLY A 201 -8.01 -19.19 24.03
N PRO A 202 -7.40 -20.09 23.24
CA PRO A 202 -5.99 -20.48 23.38
C PRO A 202 -4.97 -19.36 23.18
N LEU A 203 -5.33 -18.31 22.43
CA LEU A 203 -4.42 -17.18 22.14
C LEU A 203 -4.41 -16.11 23.23
N MET A 204 -5.33 -16.17 24.20
CA MET A 204 -5.39 -15.25 25.34
C MET A 204 -4.04 -15.10 26.08
N ARG A 205 -3.28 -16.20 26.20
CA ARG A 205 -1.93 -16.23 26.82
C ARG A 205 -0.90 -15.32 26.11
N LEU A 206 -1.09 -15.04 24.81
CA LEU A 206 -0.12 -14.26 24.04
C LEU A 206 -0.09 -12.81 24.51
N LEU A 207 -1.23 -12.30 24.98
CA LEU A 207 -1.45 -10.93 25.45
C LEU A 207 -0.62 -10.57 26.69
N ASP A 208 -0.05 -11.56 27.38
CA ASP A 208 0.89 -11.34 28.48
C ASP A 208 2.12 -10.53 28.03
N ARG A 209 2.54 -10.68 26.75
CA ARG A 209 3.71 -10.02 26.15
C ARG A 209 3.42 -9.12 24.96
N ILE A 210 2.24 -9.16 24.34
CA ILE A 210 1.90 -8.38 23.13
C ILE A 210 0.53 -7.68 23.29
N ASN A 211 0.29 -6.63 22.53
CA ASN A 211 -1.08 -6.15 22.26
C ASN A 211 -1.50 -6.64 20.87
N VAL A 212 -2.80 -6.87 20.65
CA VAL A 212 -3.32 -7.20 19.31
C VAL A 212 -4.47 -6.28 18.97
N ILE A 213 -4.48 -5.73 17.76
CA ILE A 213 -5.60 -4.99 17.19
C ILE A 213 -6.13 -5.81 16.01
N VAL A 214 -7.43 -6.07 16.02
CA VAL A 214 -8.12 -6.78 14.94
C VAL A 214 -9.11 -5.83 14.28
N LEU A 215 -8.89 -5.53 13.00
CA LEU A 215 -9.83 -4.86 12.11
C LEU A 215 -10.34 -5.91 11.10
N PRO A 216 -11.45 -6.63 11.38
CA PRO A 216 -11.87 -7.75 10.55
C PRO A 216 -12.35 -7.33 9.16
N ARG A 217 -12.80 -6.07 9.00
CA ARG A 217 -13.36 -5.55 7.75
C ARG A 217 -13.05 -4.08 7.60
N ALA A 218 -12.07 -3.76 6.77
CA ALA A 218 -11.66 -2.38 6.49
C ALA A 218 -12.54 -1.68 5.43
N ASN A 219 -13.18 -2.43 4.52
CA ASN A 219 -14.05 -1.90 3.47
C ASN A 219 -15.46 -2.53 3.56
N PRO A 220 -16.33 -2.02 4.46
CA PRO A 220 -17.66 -2.62 4.68
C PRO A 220 -18.64 -2.39 3.51
N ASP A 221 -18.42 -1.36 2.69
CA ASP A 221 -19.26 -1.06 1.54
C ASP A 221 -18.98 -2.03 0.39
N GLY A 222 -17.70 -2.21 0.03
CA GLY A 222 -17.26 -3.22 -0.92
C GLY A 222 -17.66 -4.62 -0.46
N ALA A 223 -17.55 -4.92 0.84
CA ALA A 223 -17.96 -6.22 1.39
C ALA A 223 -19.46 -6.50 1.20
N GLN A 224 -20.31 -5.49 1.38
CA GLN A 224 -21.75 -5.61 1.15
C GLN A 224 -22.09 -5.73 -0.35
N ALA A 225 -21.34 -5.04 -1.21
CA ALA A 225 -21.51 -5.09 -2.66
C ALA A 225 -20.84 -6.30 -3.34
N ASN A 226 -20.04 -7.09 -2.61
CA ASN A 226 -19.09 -8.08 -3.14
C ASN A 226 -18.19 -7.48 -4.25
N GLN A 227 -17.57 -6.34 -3.94
CA GLN A 227 -16.69 -5.60 -4.84
C GLN A 227 -15.33 -5.35 -4.20
N ARG A 228 -14.28 -5.41 -5.01
CA ARG A 228 -12.91 -5.13 -4.60
C ARG A 228 -12.69 -3.70 -4.11
N ALA A 229 -13.24 -2.72 -4.81
CA ALA A 229 -13.03 -1.31 -4.54
C ALA A 229 -13.87 -0.81 -3.34
N THR A 230 -13.57 0.40 -2.87
CA THR A 230 -14.52 1.16 -2.02
C THR A 230 -15.76 1.58 -2.83
N ALA A 231 -16.79 2.12 -2.18
CA ALA A 231 -17.99 2.60 -2.89
C ALA A 231 -17.68 3.70 -3.93
N GLY A 232 -16.59 4.46 -3.74
CA GLY A 232 -16.09 5.45 -4.70
C GLY A 232 -15.26 4.87 -5.86
N GLY A 233 -15.09 3.54 -5.96
CA GLY A 233 -14.34 2.89 -7.03
C GLY A 233 -12.81 2.89 -6.86
N ILE A 234 -12.27 3.47 -5.77
CA ILE A 234 -10.84 3.46 -5.46
C ILE A 234 -10.46 2.09 -4.86
N ASP A 235 -9.34 1.51 -5.32
CA ASP A 235 -8.72 0.35 -4.64
C ASP A 235 -8.06 0.82 -3.34
N ALA A 236 -8.64 0.47 -2.19
CA ALA A 236 -8.14 0.86 -0.88
C ALA A 236 -6.68 0.44 -0.65
N ASN A 237 -6.24 -0.67 -1.24
CA ASN A 237 -4.86 -1.14 -1.15
C ASN A 237 -3.92 -0.42 -2.14
N ARG A 238 -4.34 0.72 -2.71
CA ARG A 238 -3.49 1.68 -3.45
C ARG A 238 -3.60 3.09 -2.87
N ASP A 239 -4.20 3.25 -1.70
CA ASP A 239 -4.52 4.56 -1.10
C ASP A 239 -3.83 4.79 0.26
N HIS A 240 -2.93 3.89 0.69
CA HIS A 240 -2.31 3.99 2.03
C HIS A 240 -1.30 5.14 2.18
N LEU A 241 -0.83 5.74 1.08
CA LEU A 241 0.03 6.94 1.09
C LEU A 241 -0.76 8.24 0.83
N LEU A 242 -1.79 8.15 -0.02
CA LEU A 242 -2.56 9.32 -0.46
C LEU A 242 -3.72 9.63 0.48
N LEU A 243 -4.33 8.62 1.12
CA LEU A 243 -5.44 8.74 2.09
C LEU A 243 -6.67 9.47 1.53
N ARG A 244 -7.07 9.17 0.28
CA ARG A 244 -8.26 9.75 -0.36
C ARG A 244 -9.57 9.21 0.21
N THR A 245 -9.59 7.96 0.65
CA THR A 245 -10.78 7.24 1.15
C THR A 245 -10.87 7.25 2.67
N PRO A 246 -12.09 7.29 3.26
CA PRO A 246 -12.25 7.15 4.70
C PRO A 246 -11.77 5.77 5.20
N GLU A 247 -11.85 4.72 4.37
CA GLU A 247 -11.33 3.39 4.65
C GLU A 247 -9.79 3.38 4.83
N ALA A 248 -9.04 4.10 3.99
CA ALA A 248 -7.59 4.26 4.17
C ALA A 248 -7.26 5.19 5.35
N GLN A 249 -8.02 6.26 5.57
CA GLN A 249 -7.85 7.17 6.71
C GLN A 249 -8.08 6.46 8.06
N ALA A 250 -9.08 5.59 8.16
CA ALA A 250 -9.35 4.78 9.35
C ALA A 250 -8.18 3.84 9.70
N GLN A 251 -7.56 3.22 8.68
CA GLN A 251 -6.38 2.38 8.85
C GLN A 251 -5.13 3.20 9.21
N ALA A 252 -4.90 4.33 8.54
CA ALA A 252 -3.81 5.24 8.87
C ALA A 252 -3.91 5.77 10.32
N ARG A 253 -5.14 6.04 10.78
CA ARG A 253 -5.44 6.40 12.17
C ARG A 253 -5.02 5.31 13.16
N LEU A 254 -5.41 4.05 12.95
CA LEU A 254 -4.96 2.92 13.79
C LEU A 254 -3.43 2.85 13.87
N VAL A 255 -2.76 2.90 12.71
CA VAL A 255 -1.31 2.78 12.62
C VAL A 255 -0.61 3.94 13.33
N ARG A 256 -1.14 5.17 13.22
CA ARG A 256 -0.63 6.36 13.91
C ARG A 256 -0.82 6.27 15.42
N GLU A 257 -2.01 5.89 15.88
CA GLU A 257 -2.38 5.92 17.30
C GLU A 257 -1.83 4.74 18.12
N HIS A 258 -1.56 3.60 17.48
CA HIS A 258 -1.11 2.38 18.17
C HIS A 258 0.27 1.86 17.76
N GLN A 259 0.91 2.49 16.76
CA GLN A 259 2.28 2.21 16.29
C GLN A 259 2.63 0.71 16.22
N PRO A 260 1.88 -0.10 15.44
CA PRO A 260 2.13 -1.53 15.35
C PRO A 260 3.53 -1.82 14.80
N VAL A 261 4.23 -2.77 15.44
CA VAL A 261 5.54 -3.25 14.96
C VAL A 261 5.42 -4.45 14.02
N VAL A 262 4.26 -5.10 14.02
CA VAL A 262 3.87 -6.15 13.07
C VAL A 262 2.50 -5.83 12.49
N VAL A 263 2.34 -5.93 11.18
CA VAL A 263 1.07 -5.73 10.47
C VAL A 263 0.82 -6.92 9.54
N VAL A 264 -0.33 -7.59 9.66
CA VAL A 264 -0.80 -8.60 8.69
C VAL A 264 -1.96 -8.03 7.91
N ASP A 265 -1.85 -8.12 6.59
CA ASP A 265 -2.84 -7.68 5.62
C ASP A 265 -3.45 -8.92 4.95
N ALA A 266 -4.66 -9.30 5.36
CA ALA A 266 -5.32 -10.56 5.03
C ALA A 266 -6.28 -10.39 3.84
N HIS A 267 -5.93 -11.08 2.76
CA HIS A 267 -6.46 -10.93 1.40
C HIS A 267 -6.81 -12.28 0.77
N GLU A 268 -7.34 -12.25 -0.46
CA GLU A 268 -7.53 -13.44 -1.28
C GLU A 268 -7.17 -13.23 -2.75
N TYR A 269 -6.53 -14.22 -3.38
CA TYR A 269 -6.06 -14.12 -4.76
C TYR A 269 -7.03 -14.75 -5.78
N THR A 270 -6.92 -14.31 -7.04
CA THR A 270 -7.70 -14.82 -8.19
C THR A 270 -7.29 -16.24 -8.55
N VAL A 271 -8.19 -17.21 -8.34
CA VAL A 271 -7.86 -18.65 -8.45
C VAL A 271 -7.81 -19.17 -9.89
N VAL A 272 -8.69 -18.64 -10.75
CA VAL A 272 -8.89 -19.07 -12.14
C VAL A 272 -8.83 -17.84 -13.06
N GLY A 273 -9.77 -17.65 -13.99
CA GLY A 273 -9.80 -16.54 -14.95
C GLY A 273 -8.50 -16.44 -15.74
N ARG A 274 -7.84 -15.28 -15.67
CA ARG A 274 -6.60 -14.97 -16.40
C ARG A 274 -5.50 -16.03 -16.36
N TYR A 275 -5.40 -16.84 -15.31
CA TYR A 275 -4.42 -17.94 -15.27
C TYR A 275 -4.78 -19.12 -16.18
N LEU A 276 -6.07 -19.45 -16.28
CA LEU A 276 -6.58 -20.46 -17.20
C LEU A 276 -6.45 -19.96 -18.65
N GLU A 277 -6.78 -18.69 -18.90
CA GLU A 277 -6.72 -18.07 -20.23
C GLU A 277 -5.27 -17.91 -20.75
N LYS A 278 -4.33 -17.47 -19.91
CA LYS A 278 -2.93 -17.25 -20.31
C LYS A 278 -2.11 -18.54 -20.43
N PHE A 279 -2.31 -19.49 -19.53
CA PHE A 279 -1.41 -20.64 -19.32
C PHE A 279 -2.10 -22.02 -19.42
N GLY A 280 -3.44 -22.06 -19.43
CA GLY A 280 -4.20 -23.32 -19.38
C GLY A 280 -4.08 -24.01 -18.02
N THR A 281 -4.01 -23.26 -16.92
CA THR A 281 -3.78 -23.78 -15.56
C THR A 281 -4.60 -23.08 -14.48
N VAL A 282 -4.83 -23.76 -13.36
CA VAL A 282 -5.45 -23.22 -12.14
C VAL A 282 -4.38 -22.96 -11.08
N GLN A 283 -4.56 -21.92 -10.27
CA GLN A 283 -3.65 -21.60 -9.16
C GLN A 283 -3.64 -22.69 -8.07
N ARG A 284 -2.44 -23.11 -7.67
CA ARG A 284 -2.22 -24.32 -6.88
C ARG A 284 -2.28 -24.16 -5.36
N PHE A 285 -1.83 -23.04 -4.82
CA PHE A 285 -1.49 -22.95 -3.40
C PHE A 285 -2.73 -22.79 -2.50
N ASP A 286 -2.51 -22.80 -1.18
CA ASP A 286 -3.50 -22.40 -0.18
C ASP A 286 -3.29 -20.95 0.26
N ALA A 287 -2.03 -20.53 0.38
CA ALA A 287 -1.60 -19.17 0.69
C ALA A 287 -0.48 -18.68 -0.24
N LEU A 288 -0.52 -17.40 -0.54
CA LEU A 288 0.55 -16.64 -1.17
C LEU A 288 1.03 -15.56 -0.19
N VAL A 289 2.33 -15.50 0.08
CA VAL A 289 2.90 -14.71 1.19
C VAL A 289 4.05 -13.82 0.72
N GLN A 290 4.02 -12.53 1.05
CA GLN A 290 5.13 -11.60 0.79
C GLN A 290 5.15 -10.48 1.82
N TYR A 291 6.33 -10.17 2.38
CA TYR A 291 6.52 -9.00 3.24
C TYR A 291 6.81 -7.72 2.46
N ALA A 292 6.88 -6.58 3.13
CA ALA A 292 7.16 -5.28 2.53
C ALA A 292 8.45 -5.28 1.69
N MET A 293 8.30 -4.95 0.40
CA MET A 293 9.38 -4.89 -0.59
C MET A 293 9.17 -3.60 -1.38
N THR A 294 9.92 -2.56 -1.02
CA THR A 294 9.87 -1.21 -1.60
C THR A 294 11.23 -0.53 -1.42
N ALA A 295 11.48 0.56 -2.14
CA ALA A 295 12.65 1.40 -1.96
C ALA A 295 12.82 1.84 -0.49
N ASN A 296 14.07 1.94 -0.02
CA ASN A 296 14.43 2.45 1.32
C ASN A 296 13.91 1.62 2.51
N MET A 297 13.52 0.36 2.31
CA MET A 297 13.22 -0.56 3.42
C MET A 297 14.45 -0.79 4.31
N PRO A 298 14.35 -0.62 5.65
CA PRO A 298 15.47 -0.90 6.55
C PRO A 298 15.84 -2.40 6.53
N PRO A 299 17.10 -2.78 6.24
CA PRO A 299 17.47 -4.18 6.01
C PRO A 299 17.17 -5.14 7.18
N PHE A 300 17.24 -4.64 8.42
CA PHE A 300 16.90 -5.44 9.61
C PHE A 300 15.39 -5.74 9.73
N ILE A 301 14.52 -4.87 9.22
CA ILE A 301 13.07 -5.13 9.16
C ILE A 301 12.80 -6.23 8.13
N SER A 302 13.42 -6.16 6.93
CA SER A 302 13.29 -7.19 5.90
C SER A 302 13.82 -8.55 6.37
N ARG A 303 14.96 -8.57 7.09
CA ARG A 303 15.51 -9.80 7.67
C ARG A 303 14.60 -10.39 8.73
N ALA A 304 14.09 -9.58 9.66
CA ALA A 304 13.12 -10.04 10.65
C ALA A 304 11.85 -10.59 9.99
N ALA A 305 11.34 -9.92 8.95
CA ALA A 305 10.15 -10.35 8.22
C ALA A 305 10.30 -11.75 7.59
N GLU A 306 11.48 -12.08 7.04
CA GLU A 306 11.76 -13.43 6.55
C GLU A 306 12.02 -14.42 7.71
N GLU A 307 13.06 -14.17 8.52
CA GLU A 307 13.59 -15.14 9.48
C GLU A 307 12.65 -15.38 10.68
N TRP A 308 11.97 -14.34 11.17
CA TRP A 308 11.16 -14.42 12.40
C TRP A 308 9.67 -14.63 12.12
N PHE A 309 9.20 -14.38 10.90
CA PHE A 309 7.77 -14.46 10.58
C PHE A 309 7.47 -15.33 9.37
N ARG A 310 7.97 -15.03 8.17
CA ARG A 310 7.61 -15.79 6.96
C ARG A 310 8.10 -17.24 7.05
N ALA A 311 9.34 -17.50 7.48
CA ALA A 311 9.84 -18.87 7.60
C ALA A 311 9.05 -19.72 8.64
N PRO A 312 8.78 -19.25 9.88
CA PRO A 312 7.88 -19.95 10.80
C PRO A 312 6.43 -20.09 10.31
N LEU A 313 5.89 -19.10 9.60
CA LEU A 313 4.55 -19.16 8.99
C LEU A 313 4.47 -20.28 7.95
N LEU A 314 5.46 -20.38 7.05
CA LEU A 314 5.53 -21.44 6.04
C LEU A 314 5.74 -22.84 6.64
N ALA A 315 6.42 -22.94 7.79
CA ALA A 315 6.51 -24.19 8.54
C ALA A 315 5.14 -24.58 9.14
N GLY A 316 4.47 -23.67 9.85
CA GLY A 316 3.16 -23.93 10.44
C GLY A 316 2.07 -24.27 9.41
N LEU A 317 2.08 -23.64 8.23
CA LEU A 317 1.20 -24.03 7.12
C LEU A 317 1.48 -25.48 6.66
N ARG A 318 2.76 -25.84 6.47
CA ARG A 318 3.16 -27.18 6.05
C ARG A 318 2.78 -28.26 7.06
N GLU A 319 2.90 -27.97 8.36
CA GLU A 319 2.47 -28.85 9.46
C GLU A 319 0.96 -29.14 9.43
N GLN A 320 0.13 -28.21 8.93
CA GLN A 320 -1.31 -28.40 8.72
C GLN A 320 -1.66 -28.99 7.34
N GLY A 321 -0.67 -29.43 6.53
CA GLY A 321 -0.91 -29.92 5.18
C GLY A 321 -1.41 -28.83 4.21
N LEU A 322 -1.05 -27.57 4.47
CA LEU A 322 -1.36 -26.41 3.64
C LEU A 322 -0.13 -26.04 2.80
N THR A 323 -0.39 -25.65 1.55
CA THR A 323 0.65 -25.33 0.56
C THR A 323 0.79 -23.82 0.39
N ALA A 324 2.02 -23.34 0.24
CA ALA A 324 2.26 -21.91 0.14
C ALA A 324 3.44 -21.57 -0.78
N GLU A 325 3.43 -20.34 -1.30
CA GLU A 325 4.44 -19.77 -2.18
C GLU A 325 4.62 -18.27 -1.89
N TRP A 326 5.64 -17.65 -2.47
CA TRP A 326 5.71 -16.19 -2.62
C TRP A 326 4.44 -15.61 -3.25
N TYR A 327 4.07 -14.39 -2.87
CA TYR A 327 3.01 -13.68 -3.59
C TYR A 327 3.42 -13.30 -5.01
N TYR A 328 2.50 -13.54 -5.94
CA TYR A 328 2.60 -13.12 -7.32
C TYR A 328 1.22 -12.80 -7.92
N THR A 329 1.25 -11.97 -8.96
CA THR A 329 0.10 -11.70 -9.83
C THR A 329 0.59 -11.49 -11.27
N THR A 330 -0.34 -11.20 -12.18
CA THR A 330 -0.07 -10.91 -13.60
C THR A 330 -1.04 -9.83 -14.08
N SER A 331 -0.68 -9.15 -15.17
CA SER A 331 -1.49 -8.13 -15.84
C SER A 331 -2.90 -8.62 -16.18
N THR A 332 -3.87 -7.69 -16.28
CA THR A 332 -5.18 -7.99 -16.87
C THR A 332 -5.15 -8.09 -18.39
N ASP A 333 -4.09 -7.63 -19.05
CA ASP A 333 -3.84 -7.95 -20.47
C ASP A 333 -3.58 -9.45 -20.62
N LEU A 334 -4.39 -10.13 -21.43
CA LEU A 334 -4.29 -11.57 -21.69
C LEU A 334 -3.07 -11.96 -22.55
N GLN A 335 -2.47 -11.03 -23.28
CA GLN A 335 -1.27 -11.28 -24.09
C GLN A 335 0.02 -11.23 -23.26
N ASP A 336 0.05 -10.42 -22.19
CA ASP A 336 1.18 -10.37 -21.26
C ASP A 336 1.25 -11.66 -20.41
N LYS A 337 2.15 -12.57 -20.76
CA LYS A 337 2.38 -13.82 -20.02
C LYS A 337 3.38 -13.70 -18.88
N LYS A 338 3.85 -12.48 -18.56
CA LYS A 338 4.73 -12.25 -17.42
C LYS A 338 3.98 -12.43 -16.10
N ILE A 339 4.69 -12.94 -15.11
CA ILE A 339 4.24 -13.01 -13.72
C ILE A 339 5.16 -12.11 -12.91
N SER A 340 4.63 -11.40 -11.91
CA SER A 340 5.41 -10.50 -11.07
C SER A 340 5.04 -10.70 -9.61
N MET A 341 6.03 -10.59 -8.73
CA MET A 341 5.77 -10.41 -7.30
C MET A 341 5.00 -9.11 -7.04
N GLY A 342 4.40 -8.98 -5.86
CA GLY A 342 3.68 -7.77 -5.47
C GLY A 342 4.61 -6.55 -5.50
N GLY A 343 4.18 -5.50 -6.22
CA GLY A 343 5.03 -4.42 -6.70
C GLY A 343 5.80 -3.61 -5.65
N ALA A 344 6.80 -2.87 -6.13
CA ALA A 344 7.73 -2.07 -5.33
C ALA A 344 7.19 -0.68 -4.90
N GLN A 345 5.95 -0.34 -5.24
CA GLN A 345 5.40 1.01 -5.06
C GLN A 345 4.99 1.28 -3.60
N PRO A 346 5.15 2.51 -3.09
CA PRO A 346 4.89 2.85 -1.70
C PRO A 346 3.41 3.18 -1.43
N ASP A 347 2.45 2.45 -2.01
CA ASP A 347 1.01 2.73 -1.93
C ASP A 347 0.15 1.61 -1.34
N THR A 348 0.66 0.39 -1.32
CA THR A 348 0.03 -0.76 -0.64
C THR A 348 0.15 -0.66 0.88
N GLY A 349 -0.83 -1.19 1.60
CA GLY A 349 -0.79 -1.27 3.08
C GLY A 349 0.48 -1.99 3.54
N ARG A 350 0.86 -3.07 2.85
CA ARG A 350 2.12 -3.78 3.04
C ARG A 350 3.35 -2.86 2.97
N ASN A 351 3.55 -2.16 1.85
CA ASN A 351 4.76 -1.36 1.64
C ASN A 351 4.77 -0.08 2.49
N VAL A 352 3.62 0.59 2.67
CA VAL A 352 3.50 1.78 3.52
C VAL A 352 3.81 1.46 4.99
N ASN A 353 3.30 0.35 5.54
CA ASN A 353 3.63 -0.05 6.91
C ASN A 353 5.10 -0.52 7.03
N GLY A 354 5.68 -1.10 5.98
CA GLY A 354 7.13 -1.33 5.90
C GLY A 354 7.96 -0.04 6.01
N LEU A 355 7.59 1.01 5.26
CA LEU A 355 8.20 2.35 5.34
C LEU A 355 7.95 3.06 6.68
N LYS A 356 7.01 2.57 7.48
CA LYS A 356 6.81 3.00 8.88
C LYS A 356 7.66 2.20 9.87
N ASN A 357 8.63 1.40 9.42
CA ASN A 357 9.52 0.54 10.21
C ASN A 357 8.77 -0.59 10.97
N ALA A 358 7.70 -1.12 10.39
CA ALA A 358 7.01 -2.31 10.88
C ALA A 358 7.30 -3.54 9.99
N VAL A 359 7.32 -4.74 10.57
CA VAL A 359 7.25 -5.98 9.80
C VAL A 359 5.83 -6.09 9.23
N SER A 360 5.67 -5.83 7.95
CA SER A 360 4.36 -5.89 7.28
C SER A 360 4.28 -7.03 6.28
N ILE A 361 3.25 -7.87 6.40
CA ILE A 361 3.08 -9.14 5.67
C ILE A 361 1.74 -9.12 4.95
N LEU A 362 1.79 -9.28 3.63
CA LEU A 362 0.64 -9.63 2.81
C LEU A 362 0.45 -11.15 2.85
N LEU A 363 -0.79 -11.57 3.13
CA LEU A 363 -1.22 -12.95 3.16
C LEU A 363 -2.47 -13.08 2.28
N GLU A 364 -2.34 -13.66 1.08
CA GLU A 364 -3.49 -13.91 0.20
C GLU A 364 -3.83 -15.41 0.18
N THR A 365 -5.04 -15.81 0.59
CA THR A 365 -5.52 -17.21 0.38
C THR A 365 -6.19 -17.38 -0.98
N ARG A 366 -6.38 -18.60 -1.49
CA ARG A 366 -7.23 -18.81 -2.68
C ARG A 366 -8.64 -18.25 -2.40
N GLY A 367 -9.26 -17.47 -3.29
CA GLY A 367 -10.66 -17.07 -3.03
C GLY A 367 -11.38 -16.23 -4.09
N VAL A 368 -10.67 -15.32 -4.76
CA VAL A 368 -11.31 -14.45 -5.76
C VAL A 368 -11.72 -15.26 -6.99
N GLY A 369 -12.99 -15.10 -7.39
CA GLY A 369 -13.61 -15.78 -8.51
C GLY A 369 -14.19 -17.18 -8.21
N ILE A 370 -14.14 -17.66 -6.96
CA ILE A 370 -14.66 -19.00 -6.58
C ILE A 370 -15.79 -18.98 -5.54
N GLY A 371 -16.32 -17.79 -5.20
CA GLY A 371 -17.45 -17.63 -4.28
C GLY A 371 -17.18 -18.26 -2.91
N ARG A 372 -18.07 -19.16 -2.47
CA ARG A 372 -17.95 -19.89 -1.18
C ARG A 372 -17.16 -21.19 -1.25
N LEU A 373 -16.61 -21.57 -2.42
CA LEU A 373 -15.84 -22.80 -2.56
C LEU A 373 -14.61 -22.78 -1.62
N HIS A 374 -14.39 -23.92 -0.96
CA HIS A 374 -13.30 -24.17 0.00
C HIS A 374 -13.22 -23.17 1.17
N LEU A 375 -14.30 -22.45 1.50
CA LEU A 375 -14.26 -21.35 2.48
C LEU A 375 -13.71 -21.78 3.85
N LYS A 376 -14.07 -22.96 4.38
CA LYS A 376 -13.51 -23.47 5.65
C LYS A 376 -11.99 -23.63 5.58
N ARG A 377 -11.46 -24.20 4.48
CA ARG A 377 -10.00 -24.35 4.27
C ARG A 377 -9.32 -22.99 4.15
N ARG A 378 -9.91 -22.05 3.40
CA ARG A 378 -9.41 -20.66 3.26
C ARG A 378 -9.29 -19.95 4.60
N VAL A 379 -10.33 -20.04 5.43
CA VAL A 379 -10.32 -19.51 6.80
C VAL A 379 -9.28 -20.22 7.66
N HIS A 380 -9.18 -21.54 7.61
CA HIS A 380 -8.17 -22.31 8.35
C HIS A 380 -6.72 -21.94 7.98
N THR A 381 -6.45 -21.67 6.70
CA THR A 381 -5.16 -21.18 6.23
C THR A 381 -4.82 -19.82 6.83
N HIS A 382 -5.76 -18.86 6.80
CA HIS A 382 -5.58 -17.57 7.46
C HIS A 382 -5.38 -17.70 8.97
N VAL A 383 -6.20 -18.49 9.67
CA VAL A 383 -6.08 -18.72 11.13
C VAL A 383 -4.71 -19.31 11.48
N THR A 384 -4.24 -20.30 10.71
CA THR A 384 -2.93 -20.95 10.92
C THR A 384 -1.78 -19.95 10.73
N ALA A 385 -1.80 -19.17 9.65
CA ALA A 385 -0.77 -18.19 9.36
C ALA A 385 -0.76 -17.03 10.37
N VAL A 386 -1.93 -16.47 10.70
CA VAL A 386 -2.06 -15.39 11.69
C VAL A 386 -1.65 -15.87 13.09
N ARG A 387 -2.01 -17.09 13.48
CA ARG A 387 -1.53 -17.69 14.74
C ARG A 387 0.00 -17.76 14.77
N SER A 388 0.65 -18.22 13.69
CA SER A 388 2.12 -18.26 13.62
C SER A 388 2.76 -16.86 13.77
N VAL A 389 2.16 -15.81 13.19
CA VAL A 389 2.61 -14.42 13.37
C VAL A 389 2.46 -13.95 14.82
N LEU A 390 1.33 -14.25 15.48
CA LEU A 390 1.08 -13.88 16.88
C LEU A 390 2.04 -14.61 17.84
N GLU A 391 2.26 -15.91 17.65
CA GLU A 391 3.22 -16.70 18.42
C GLU A 391 4.65 -16.18 18.23
N SER A 392 5.05 -15.89 16.99
CA SER A 392 6.37 -15.31 16.68
C SER A 392 6.55 -13.93 17.32
N THR A 393 5.52 -13.08 17.30
CA THR A 393 5.53 -11.79 18.00
C THR A 393 5.68 -11.99 19.51
N HIS A 394 4.91 -12.90 20.10
CA HIS A 394 4.97 -13.20 21.53
C HIS A 394 6.33 -13.73 21.97
N ALA A 395 6.95 -14.63 21.20
CA ALA A 395 8.29 -15.13 21.46
C ALA A 395 9.34 -13.99 21.38
N ARG A 396 9.28 -13.17 20.32
CA ARG A 396 10.23 -12.09 20.02
C ARG A 396 9.88 -10.73 20.63
N ALA A 397 8.96 -10.67 21.59
CA ALA A 397 8.35 -9.41 21.99
C ALA A 397 9.36 -8.30 22.40
N ALA A 398 10.37 -8.66 23.20
CA ALA A 398 11.44 -7.74 23.60
C ALA A 398 12.44 -7.42 22.49
N ASP A 399 12.68 -8.37 21.57
CA ASP A 399 13.59 -8.19 20.44
C ASP A 399 12.98 -7.25 19.39
N LEU A 400 11.66 -7.33 19.19
CA LEU A 400 10.91 -6.43 18.30
C LEU A 400 10.92 -4.97 18.77
N LEU A 401 10.79 -4.73 20.08
CA LEU A 401 10.89 -3.37 20.62
C LEU A 401 12.30 -2.79 20.48
N LYS A 402 13.34 -3.60 20.70
CA LYS A 402 14.74 -3.20 20.46
C LYS A 402 15.02 -2.93 18.98
N LEU A 403 14.56 -3.82 18.09
CA LEU A 403 14.66 -3.67 16.64
C LEU A 403 13.98 -2.37 16.18
N ARG A 404 12.76 -2.12 16.67
CA ARG A 404 12.01 -0.90 16.38
C ARG A 404 12.78 0.35 16.79
N GLN A 405 13.24 0.41 18.04
CA GLN A 405 14.01 1.53 18.57
C GLN A 405 15.32 1.75 17.79
N PHE A 406 16.03 0.67 17.44
CA PHE A 406 17.26 0.74 16.64
C PHE A 406 17.00 1.33 15.25
N VAL A 407 16.00 0.81 14.53
CA VAL A 407 15.68 1.25 13.17
C VAL A 407 15.15 2.68 13.15
N ASP A 408 14.28 3.06 14.09
CA ASP A 408 13.77 4.43 14.22
C ASP A 408 14.89 5.45 14.44
N ASN A 409 15.89 5.10 15.26
CA ASN A 409 17.07 5.92 15.48
C ASN A 409 17.98 5.97 14.23
N ASP A 410 18.26 4.83 13.60
CA ASP A 410 19.11 4.77 12.40
C ASP A 410 18.54 5.61 11.25
N VAL A 411 17.25 5.43 10.94
CA VAL A 411 16.54 6.21 9.90
C VAL A 411 16.57 7.72 10.21
N SER A 412 16.41 8.10 11.48
CA SER A 412 16.48 9.52 11.89
C SER A 412 17.90 10.09 11.72
N LEU A 413 18.94 9.30 12.04
CA LEU A 413 20.36 9.71 11.94
C LEU A 413 20.88 9.79 10.50
N GLN A 414 20.15 9.25 9.53
CA GLN A 414 20.45 9.39 8.09
C GLN A 414 20.09 10.77 7.53
N ALA A 415 19.36 11.64 8.25
CA ALA A 415 19.03 12.98 7.77
C ALA A 415 20.28 13.76 7.30
N CYS A 416 20.20 14.37 6.10
CA CYS A 416 21.32 15.03 5.41
C CYS A 416 22.50 14.11 4.98
N ARG A 417 22.37 12.78 4.99
CA ARG A 417 23.49 11.85 4.78
C ARG A 417 23.19 10.72 3.80
N GLY A 418 24.20 10.40 2.98
CA GLY A 418 24.09 9.33 1.98
C GLY A 418 23.02 9.63 0.94
N GLU A 419 22.41 8.58 0.42
CA GLU A 419 21.41 8.66 -0.64
C GLU A 419 20.03 8.14 -0.20
N VAL A 420 19.04 8.40 -1.05
CA VAL A 420 17.71 7.82 -0.97
C VAL A 420 17.27 7.40 -2.37
N VAL A 421 16.70 6.20 -2.47
CA VAL A 421 16.15 5.68 -3.72
C VAL A 421 14.77 6.30 -3.92
N VAL A 422 14.65 7.13 -4.96
CA VAL A 422 13.39 7.78 -5.34
C VAL A 422 12.50 6.81 -6.13
N GLN A 423 13.10 6.03 -7.02
CA GLN A 423 12.40 5.08 -7.87
C GLN A 423 13.14 3.75 -7.92
N ALA A 424 12.39 2.67 -7.72
CA ALA A 424 12.88 1.30 -7.85
C ALA A 424 12.00 0.49 -8.81
N ALA A 425 12.60 -0.52 -9.44
CA ALA A 425 11.92 -1.50 -10.28
C ALA A 425 12.12 -2.92 -9.73
N LEU A 426 11.25 -3.83 -10.16
CA LEU A 426 11.43 -5.27 -9.94
C LEU A 426 12.57 -5.79 -10.83
N THR A 427 13.25 -6.86 -10.42
CA THR A 427 14.31 -7.50 -11.21
C THR A 427 13.72 -8.60 -12.10
N PRO A 428 13.83 -8.49 -13.44
CA PRO A 428 13.42 -9.57 -14.35
C PRO A 428 14.28 -10.82 -14.17
N SER A 429 13.65 -11.98 -14.23
CA SER A 429 14.23 -13.30 -14.01
C SER A 429 13.36 -14.39 -14.66
N GLU A 430 13.75 -15.66 -14.53
CA GLU A 430 12.90 -16.81 -14.86
C GLU A 430 12.54 -17.57 -13.58
N TYR A 431 11.32 -18.10 -13.51
CA TYR A 431 10.85 -18.87 -12.36
C TYR A 431 10.08 -20.12 -12.81
N ASN A 432 10.25 -21.23 -12.09
CA ASN A 432 9.51 -22.47 -12.30
C ASN A 432 8.32 -22.52 -11.36
N LEU A 433 7.18 -22.00 -11.83
CA LEU A 433 5.97 -21.85 -11.05
C LEU A 433 5.11 -23.12 -11.09
N LEU A 434 4.74 -23.64 -9.91
CA LEU A 434 3.91 -24.83 -9.80
C LEU A 434 2.42 -24.48 -9.81
N MET A 435 1.69 -24.99 -10.79
CA MET A 435 0.26 -24.78 -11.00
C MET A 435 -0.49 -26.12 -11.00
N LEU A 436 -1.81 -26.09 -11.21
CA LEU A 436 -2.64 -27.27 -11.41
C LEU A 436 -3.15 -27.35 -12.85
N ASP A 437 -3.18 -28.57 -13.38
CA ASP A 437 -3.95 -28.89 -14.58
C ASP A 437 -5.47 -28.80 -14.29
N PRO A 438 -6.27 -28.08 -15.10
CA PRO A 438 -7.68 -27.79 -14.81
C PRO A 438 -8.61 -29.01 -14.89
N VAL A 439 -8.19 -30.11 -15.52
CA VAL A 439 -9.02 -31.30 -15.78
C VAL A 439 -8.65 -32.44 -14.85
N THR A 440 -7.36 -32.77 -14.78
CA THR A 440 -6.83 -33.89 -13.98
C THR A 440 -6.53 -33.51 -12.53
N GLY A 441 -6.42 -32.21 -12.22
CA GLY A 441 -5.99 -31.74 -10.92
C GLY A 441 -4.52 -32.07 -10.59
N ALA A 442 -3.72 -32.54 -11.55
CA ALA A 442 -2.31 -32.87 -11.36
C ALA A 442 -1.44 -31.60 -11.26
N ASP A 443 -0.28 -31.72 -10.62
CA ASP A 443 0.72 -30.64 -10.53
C ASP A 443 1.37 -30.42 -11.92
N ARG A 444 1.43 -29.16 -12.37
CA ARG A 444 2.00 -28.76 -13.66
C ARG A 444 2.96 -27.58 -13.47
N THR A 445 4.24 -27.79 -13.76
CA THR A 445 5.26 -26.74 -13.71
C THR A 445 5.20 -25.88 -14.97
N LEU A 446 5.29 -24.56 -14.79
CA LEU A 446 5.42 -23.57 -15.86
C LEU A 446 6.72 -22.79 -15.66
N THR A 447 7.61 -22.77 -16.64
CA THR A 447 8.70 -21.79 -16.69
C THR A 447 8.13 -20.47 -17.20
N VAL A 448 8.24 -19.42 -16.40
CA VAL A 448 7.65 -18.09 -16.68
C VAL A 448 8.69 -16.98 -16.56
N ALA A 449 8.53 -15.95 -17.39
CA ALA A 449 9.18 -14.66 -17.14
C ALA A 449 8.65 -14.08 -15.83
N TRP A 450 9.55 -13.76 -14.91
CA TRP A 450 9.24 -13.42 -13.52
C TRP A 450 9.90 -12.11 -13.11
N ASP A 451 9.10 -11.10 -12.75
CA ASP A 451 9.60 -9.90 -12.09
C ASP A 451 9.70 -10.12 -10.57
N SER A 452 10.92 -10.25 -10.07
CA SER A 452 11.22 -10.47 -8.65
C SER A 452 11.23 -9.16 -7.86
N ALA A 453 10.62 -9.19 -6.67
CA ALA A 453 10.70 -8.13 -5.67
C ALA A 453 11.77 -8.38 -4.58
N LEU A 454 12.43 -9.55 -4.61
CA LEU A 454 13.43 -9.96 -3.60
C LEU A 454 14.70 -9.11 -3.66
N GLU A 455 15.06 -8.65 -4.87
CA GLU A 455 16.15 -7.72 -5.13
C GLU A 455 15.61 -6.65 -6.07
N LEU A 456 15.53 -5.39 -5.59
CA LEU A 456 14.98 -4.28 -6.34
C LEU A 456 16.08 -3.52 -7.09
N GLN A 457 15.84 -3.21 -8.36
CA GLN A 457 16.74 -2.38 -9.16
C GLN A 457 16.54 -0.92 -8.79
N THR A 458 17.63 -0.21 -8.47
CA THR A 458 17.58 1.25 -8.29
C THR A 458 17.49 1.93 -9.65
N VAL A 459 16.36 2.55 -9.95
CA VAL A 459 16.11 3.29 -11.20
C VAL A 459 16.55 4.75 -11.05
N LYS A 460 16.28 5.34 -9.88
CA LYS A 460 16.63 6.73 -9.57
C LYS A 460 16.98 6.89 -8.10
N ALA A 461 18.14 7.45 -7.81
CA ALA A 461 18.58 7.83 -6.47
C ALA A 461 18.95 9.32 -6.44
N ARG A 462 18.91 9.91 -5.24
CA ARG A 462 19.33 11.29 -4.95
C ARG A 462 20.09 11.32 -3.64
N ALA A 463 20.96 12.32 -3.45
CA ALA A 463 21.46 12.67 -2.12
C ALA A 463 20.30 12.88 -1.14
N ARG A 464 20.41 12.40 0.09
CA ARG A 464 19.34 12.49 1.08
C ARG A 464 19.26 13.90 1.68
N PRO A 465 18.12 14.61 1.57
CA PRO A 465 18.00 15.95 2.15
C PRO A 465 17.93 15.90 3.70
N CYS A 466 18.03 17.06 4.33
CA CYS A 466 17.74 17.24 5.75
C CYS A 466 16.23 17.27 6.05
N GLY A 467 15.42 17.64 5.05
CA GLY A 467 13.98 17.83 5.16
C GLY A 467 13.40 18.42 3.89
N TYR A 468 12.10 18.63 3.89
CA TYR A 468 11.36 19.31 2.82
C TYR A 468 10.71 20.58 3.36
N TRP A 469 10.76 21.65 2.58
CA TRP A 469 9.93 22.84 2.79
C TRP A 469 8.66 22.71 1.96
N LEU A 470 7.52 23.15 2.50
CA LEU A 470 6.22 23.24 1.82
C LEU A 470 5.62 24.63 2.05
N ALA A 471 5.01 25.21 1.01
CA ALA A 471 4.34 26.51 1.08
C ALA A 471 3.14 26.50 2.05
N ALA A 472 2.72 27.69 2.50
CA ALA A 472 1.74 27.87 3.58
C ALA A 472 0.30 27.45 3.22
N ASP A 473 0.02 27.33 1.93
CA ASP A 473 -1.24 26.89 1.32
C ASP A 473 -1.34 25.36 1.16
N GLN A 474 -0.25 24.62 1.36
CA GLN A 474 -0.18 23.15 1.19
C GLN A 474 -0.79 22.37 2.37
N GLN A 475 -1.95 22.82 2.87
CA GLN A 475 -2.55 22.30 4.10
C GLN A 475 -3.06 20.87 3.97
N ASP A 476 -3.53 20.46 2.79
CA ASP A 476 -3.95 19.06 2.53
C ASP A 476 -2.76 18.09 2.58
N ALA A 477 -1.65 18.44 1.93
CA ALA A 477 -0.39 17.71 2.03
C ALA A 477 0.07 17.55 3.50
N VAL A 478 0.03 18.63 4.27
CA VAL A 478 0.36 18.60 5.71
C VAL A 478 -0.63 17.73 6.50
N ALA A 479 -1.93 17.83 6.25
CA ALA A 479 -2.94 17.04 6.93
C ALA A 479 -2.77 15.53 6.66
N ARG A 480 -2.44 15.14 5.42
CA ARG A 480 -2.17 13.74 5.04
C ARG A 480 -0.87 13.21 5.64
N LEU A 481 0.24 13.96 5.57
CA LEU A 481 1.50 13.61 6.23
C LEU A 481 1.30 13.37 7.74
N ARG A 482 0.58 14.27 8.42
CA ARG A 482 0.25 14.12 9.84
C ARG A 482 -0.70 12.95 10.09
N SER A 483 -1.64 12.69 9.20
CA SER A 483 -2.52 11.52 9.28
C SER A 483 -1.75 10.21 9.19
N LEU A 484 -0.68 10.16 8.39
CA LEU A 484 0.29 9.06 8.34
C LEU A 484 1.19 8.95 9.59
N GLY A 485 1.24 9.99 10.43
CA GLY A 485 2.11 10.10 11.61
C GLY A 485 3.44 10.82 11.37
N VAL A 486 3.67 11.39 10.19
CA VAL A 486 4.88 12.16 9.88
C VAL A 486 4.84 13.48 10.67
N HIS A 487 5.92 13.78 11.38
CA HIS A 487 6.07 15.05 12.08
C HIS A 487 6.27 16.18 11.08
N VAL A 488 5.43 17.21 11.18
CA VAL A 488 5.52 18.45 10.41
C VAL A 488 5.64 19.61 11.39
N ARG A 489 6.46 20.60 11.05
CA ARG A 489 6.63 21.84 11.82
C ARG A 489 6.08 23.02 11.03
N ARG A 490 5.42 23.97 11.69
CA ARG A 490 5.02 25.25 11.12
C ARG A 490 6.08 26.30 11.44
N VAL A 491 6.51 27.03 10.43
CA VAL A 491 7.50 28.11 10.53
C VAL A 491 6.87 29.33 11.21
N THR A 492 7.57 29.91 12.19
CA THR A 492 7.07 31.05 12.98
C THR A 492 7.78 32.37 12.69
N GLU A 493 8.80 32.38 11.84
CA GLU A 493 9.57 33.56 11.45
C GLU A 493 10.13 33.38 10.04
N ASN A 494 10.25 34.46 9.27
CA ASN A 494 10.86 34.40 7.94
C ASN A 494 12.33 33.98 8.05
N SER A 495 12.74 33.04 7.22
CA SER A 495 14.12 32.54 7.16
C SER A 495 14.50 32.20 5.71
N VAL A 496 15.76 31.83 5.49
CA VAL A 496 16.26 31.31 4.21
C VAL A 496 16.95 29.97 4.48
N ALA A 497 16.69 28.98 3.65
CA ALA A 497 17.31 27.66 3.73
C ALA A 497 18.15 27.36 2.48
N ARG A 498 19.30 26.70 2.64
CA ARG A 498 20.07 26.16 1.50
C ARG A 498 19.45 24.84 1.06
N GLY A 499 19.19 24.71 -0.23
CA GLY A 499 18.51 23.54 -0.75
C GLY A 499 18.49 23.43 -2.27
N GLU A 500 17.53 22.68 -2.78
CA GLU A 500 17.28 22.46 -4.19
C GLU A 500 15.78 22.63 -4.50
N THR A 501 15.47 23.38 -5.54
CA THR A 501 14.15 23.44 -6.17
C THR A 501 14.08 22.45 -7.34
N TYR A 502 12.89 22.27 -7.91
CA TYR A 502 12.65 21.36 -9.01
C TYR A 502 12.41 22.13 -10.31
N ALA A 503 13.25 21.92 -11.32
CA ALA A 503 12.98 22.33 -12.68
C ALA A 503 12.27 21.19 -13.43
N GLU A 504 11.07 21.44 -13.94
CA GLU A 504 10.31 20.49 -14.74
C GLU A 504 11.00 20.26 -16.09
N THR A 505 11.25 19.01 -16.44
CA THR A 505 11.86 18.62 -17.75
C THR A 505 10.85 17.91 -18.65
N SER A 506 9.83 17.27 -18.09
CA SER A 506 8.67 16.78 -18.85
C SER A 506 7.43 16.65 -17.95
N ARG A 507 6.26 16.71 -18.60
CA ARG A 507 4.94 16.59 -17.98
C ARG A 507 4.01 15.83 -18.91
N GLU A 508 3.40 14.78 -18.39
CA GLU A 508 2.40 13.96 -19.09
C GLU A 508 1.24 13.65 -18.16
N GLU A 509 0.00 13.70 -18.66
CA GLU A 509 -1.13 13.14 -17.92
C GLU A 509 -1.28 11.65 -18.20
N GLY A 510 -1.83 10.90 -17.23
CA GLY A 510 -2.14 9.50 -17.41
C GLY A 510 -2.89 8.92 -16.22
N ALA A 511 -2.65 7.66 -15.90
CA ALA A 511 -3.19 7.00 -14.71
C ALA A 511 -2.08 6.26 -13.96
N ARG A 512 -2.25 6.07 -12.64
CA ARG A 512 -1.37 5.21 -11.84
C ARG A 512 -1.45 3.76 -12.34
N THR A 513 -0.34 3.04 -12.28
CA THR A 513 -0.22 1.68 -12.80
C THR A 513 0.51 0.77 -11.83
N ASP A 514 0.04 -0.47 -11.71
CA ASP A 514 0.74 -1.58 -11.03
C ASP A 514 0.88 -2.79 -11.96
N VAL A 515 1.26 -3.95 -11.40
CA VAL A 515 1.40 -5.23 -12.12
C VAL A 515 0.11 -5.65 -12.84
N ARG A 516 -1.06 -5.36 -12.27
CA ARG A 516 -2.36 -5.72 -12.85
C ARG A 516 -2.73 -4.78 -14.00
N GLY A 517 -2.25 -3.55 -14.01
CA GLY A 517 -2.50 -2.55 -15.04
C GLY A 517 -2.87 -1.19 -14.44
N THR A 518 -3.82 -0.50 -15.05
CA THR A 518 -4.32 0.80 -14.57
C THR A 518 -5.04 0.66 -13.23
N ILE A 519 -4.65 1.48 -12.26
CA ILE A 519 -5.33 1.64 -10.97
C ILE A 519 -6.50 2.61 -11.16
N ALA A 520 -7.70 2.20 -10.74
CA ALA A 520 -8.87 3.08 -10.69
C ALA A 520 -8.68 4.16 -9.61
N ASP A 521 -8.91 5.42 -9.98
CA ASP A 521 -8.57 6.57 -9.15
C ASP A 521 -9.46 7.78 -9.43
N ALA A 522 -9.51 8.74 -8.50
CA ALA A 522 -10.42 9.88 -8.56
C ALA A 522 -10.08 10.93 -9.64
N ALA A 523 -8.84 10.98 -10.10
CA ALA A 523 -8.35 11.94 -11.09
C ALA A 523 -7.17 11.35 -11.89
N PRO A 524 -6.89 11.87 -13.11
CA PRO A 524 -5.68 11.53 -13.84
C PRO A 524 -4.43 11.78 -13.00
N LEU A 525 -3.39 10.97 -13.17
CA LEU A 525 -2.05 11.20 -12.64
C LEU A 525 -1.34 12.29 -13.45
N LEU A 526 -0.52 13.11 -12.79
CA LEU A 526 0.48 13.97 -13.43
C LEU A 526 1.86 13.31 -13.35
N ARG A 527 2.34 12.70 -14.45
CA ARG A 527 3.71 12.18 -14.54
C ARG A 527 4.66 13.35 -14.79
N LEU A 528 5.62 13.54 -13.89
CA LEU A 528 6.63 14.59 -13.99
C LEU A 528 8.02 13.98 -14.06
N GLN A 529 8.89 14.55 -14.88
CA GLN A 529 10.33 14.44 -14.69
C GLN A 529 10.89 15.78 -14.28
N VAL A 530 11.83 15.76 -13.32
CA VAL A 530 12.43 16.96 -12.76
C VAL A 530 13.95 16.84 -12.67
N GLN A 531 14.62 17.96 -12.92
CA GLN A 531 16.01 18.22 -12.56
C GLN A 531 16.06 19.01 -11.25
N LEU A 532 17.08 18.74 -10.44
CA LEU A 532 17.36 19.49 -9.22
C LEU A 532 18.14 20.75 -9.54
N VAL A 533 17.73 21.89 -8.97
CA VAL A 533 18.42 23.18 -9.15
C VAL A 533 18.81 23.71 -7.77
N PRO A 534 20.12 23.85 -7.46
CA PRO A 534 20.58 24.45 -6.21
C PRO A 534 20.04 25.86 -6.03
N ALA A 535 19.47 26.14 -4.85
CA ALA A 535 18.77 27.37 -4.54
C ALA A 535 18.94 27.81 -3.08
N LEU A 536 18.78 29.12 -2.87
CA LEU A 536 18.35 29.64 -1.58
C LEU A 536 16.81 29.65 -1.59
N ILE A 537 16.22 28.92 -0.66
CA ILE A 537 14.77 28.78 -0.51
C ILE A 537 14.32 29.83 0.51
N ASP A 538 13.43 30.73 0.12
CA ASP A 538 12.73 31.59 1.05
C ASP A 538 11.74 30.75 1.86
N VAL A 539 11.84 30.83 3.19
CA VAL A 539 11.02 30.06 4.14
C VAL A 539 10.16 31.06 4.93
N PRO A 540 9.01 31.50 4.37
CA PRO A 540 8.17 32.52 4.99
C PRO A 540 7.43 31.99 6.23
N VAL A 541 7.09 32.89 7.14
CA VAL A 541 6.23 32.59 8.29
C VAL A 541 4.92 31.94 7.86
N GLY A 542 4.46 30.94 8.61
CA GLY A 542 3.23 30.20 8.33
C GLY A 542 3.40 29.02 7.36
N SER A 543 4.51 28.96 6.59
CA SER A 543 4.90 27.78 5.80
C SER A 543 5.31 26.60 6.66
N TYR A 544 5.65 25.45 6.05
CA TYR A 544 5.91 24.21 6.77
C TYR A 544 7.29 23.63 6.46
N TYR A 545 7.83 22.91 7.45
CA TYR A 545 9.06 22.14 7.34
C TYR A 545 8.83 20.70 7.81
N VAL A 546 9.17 19.74 6.96
CA VAL A 546 9.11 18.30 7.22
C VAL A 546 10.55 17.81 7.42
N PRO A 547 11.06 17.71 8.66
CA PRO A 547 12.41 17.21 8.91
C PRO A 547 12.53 15.74 8.52
N LEU A 548 13.69 15.31 7.99
CA LEU A 548 14.03 13.88 7.87
C LEU A 548 14.73 13.32 9.11
N GLU A 549 15.02 14.14 10.12
CA GLU A 549 15.47 13.69 11.44
C GLU A 549 14.26 13.15 12.25
N GLN A 550 13.63 12.09 11.73
CA GLN A 550 12.50 11.41 12.36
C GLN A 550 12.34 9.96 11.85
N PRO A 551 11.69 9.07 12.62
CA PRO A 551 11.56 7.66 12.25
C PRO A 551 10.88 7.38 10.90
N LEU A 552 9.96 8.26 10.48
CA LEU A 552 9.17 8.11 9.25
C LEU A 552 9.78 8.82 8.03
N ALA A 553 11.09 9.13 8.06
CA ALA A 553 11.76 9.85 6.99
C ALA A 553 11.58 9.21 5.60
N ASN A 554 11.69 7.88 5.52
CA ASN A 554 11.55 7.16 4.24
C ASN A 554 10.12 7.24 3.67
N LEU A 555 9.09 7.34 4.53
CA LEU A 555 7.71 7.58 4.11
C LEU A 555 7.50 9.02 3.63
N ALA A 556 8.11 10.00 4.30
CA ALA A 556 8.06 11.40 3.88
C ALA A 556 8.72 11.61 2.51
N VAL A 557 9.86 10.95 2.25
CA VAL A 557 10.51 10.95 0.91
C VAL A 557 9.57 10.36 -0.14
N ALA A 558 8.94 9.22 0.12
CA ALA A 558 8.02 8.57 -0.81
C ALA A 558 6.81 9.45 -1.19
N ALA A 559 6.35 10.32 -0.29
CA ALA A 559 5.30 11.29 -0.56
C ALA A 559 5.80 12.56 -1.30
N LEU A 560 7.02 13.04 -1.02
CA LEU A 560 7.45 14.41 -1.38
C LEU A 560 8.46 14.49 -2.54
N GLU A 561 9.12 13.41 -2.94
CA GLU A 561 9.91 13.40 -4.18
C GLU A 561 8.95 13.33 -5.40
N PRO A 562 8.89 14.38 -6.25
CA PRO A 562 7.71 14.66 -7.07
C PRO A 562 7.56 13.75 -8.30
N ASP A 563 8.63 13.12 -8.75
CA ASP A 563 8.77 12.39 -10.00
C ASP A 563 8.44 10.89 -9.91
N THR A 564 7.77 10.47 -8.83
CA THR A 564 7.12 9.15 -8.72
C THR A 564 5.61 9.27 -8.95
N GLN A 565 4.97 8.21 -9.46
CA GLN A 565 3.50 8.19 -9.63
C GLN A 565 2.71 8.25 -8.31
N ASN A 566 3.38 8.05 -7.17
CA ASN A 566 2.79 8.03 -5.85
C ASN A 566 3.04 9.34 -5.07
N SER A 567 3.82 10.27 -5.65
CA SER A 567 4.12 11.55 -5.02
C SER A 567 2.88 12.44 -4.88
N TYR A 568 2.93 13.37 -3.94
CA TYR A 568 1.84 14.30 -3.69
C TYR A 568 1.70 15.34 -4.82
N VAL A 569 2.80 15.73 -5.49
CA VAL A 569 2.72 16.60 -6.67
C VAL A 569 2.07 15.87 -7.84
N ALA A 570 2.49 14.63 -8.12
CA ALA A 570 1.92 13.81 -9.20
C ALA A 570 0.42 13.55 -8.99
N ASN A 571 0.00 13.51 -7.73
CA ASN A 571 -1.39 13.29 -7.31
C ASN A 571 -2.18 14.59 -7.02
N ARG A 572 -1.62 15.77 -7.34
CA ARG A 572 -2.21 17.12 -7.13
C ARG A 572 -2.66 17.39 -5.68
N ILE A 573 -1.97 16.77 -4.71
CA ILE A 573 -2.09 17.03 -3.26
C ILE A 573 -1.19 18.19 -2.84
N VAL A 574 -0.02 18.30 -3.47
CA VAL A 574 0.77 19.53 -3.52
C VAL A 574 0.43 20.23 -4.83
N SER A 575 0.19 21.54 -4.79
CA SER A 575 -0.37 22.31 -5.92
C SER A 575 0.52 22.30 -7.16
N ASP A 576 1.83 22.44 -6.97
CA ASP A 576 2.83 22.56 -8.02
C ASP A 576 4.26 22.32 -7.47
N LEU A 577 5.25 22.33 -8.37
CA LEU A 577 6.65 22.08 -8.03
C LEU A 577 7.34 23.24 -7.28
N ALA A 578 6.84 24.46 -7.35
CA ALA A 578 7.40 25.61 -6.65
C ALA A 578 6.89 25.70 -5.20
N ALA A 579 5.73 25.10 -4.90
CA ALA A 579 5.16 24.97 -3.56
C ALA A 579 5.92 23.99 -2.65
N GLN A 580 6.97 23.31 -3.14
CA GLN A 580 7.83 22.44 -2.33
C GLN A 580 9.31 22.49 -2.74
N ALA A 581 10.22 22.31 -1.78
CA ALA A 581 11.66 22.29 -2.03
C ALA A 581 12.43 21.35 -1.08
N ARG A 582 13.60 20.87 -1.52
CA ARG A 582 14.48 19.97 -0.75
C ARG A 582 15.48 20.80 0.04
N VAL A 583 15.49 20.67 1.36
CA VAL A 583 16.42 21.41 2.24
C VAL A 583 17.67 20.56 2.46
N LEU A 584 18.85 21.05 2.08
CA LEU A 584 20.10 20.28 2.09
C LEU A 584 21.03 20.55 3.28
N ALA A 585 20.81 21.65 4.01
CA ALA A 585 21.51 21.94 5.27
C ALA A 585 20.50 21.99 6.41
N ARG A 586 20.88 21.53 7.62
CA ARG A 586 20.02 21.64 8.81
C ARG A 586 19.69 23.13 9.03
N PRO A 587 18.43 23.55 8.88
CA PRO A 587 18.12 24.97 8.83
C PRO A 587 17.78 25.49 10.23
N GLU A 588 18.22 26.71 10.57
CA GLU A 588 17.96 27.35 11.87
C GLU A 588 16.53 27.95 11.94
N LEU A 589 15.52 27.13 11.62
CA LEU A 589 14.12 27.56 11.53
C LEU A 589 13.44 27.65 12.89
N LYS A 590 13.13 28.87 13.34
CA LYS A 590 12.13 29.05 14.41
C LYS A 590 10.78 28.52 13.91
N SER A 591 10.31 27.48 14.58
CA SER A 591 9.17 26.68 14.14
C SER A 591 8.57 25.90 15.31
N VAL A 592 7.27 25.62 15.26
CA VAL A 592 6.54 24.82 16.24
C VAL A 592 5.99 23.53 15.61
N PRO A 593 5.82 22.43 16.35
CA PRO A 593 5.11 21.25 15.83
C PRO A 593 3.69 21.63 15.36
N VAL A 594 3.22 21.03 14.27
CA VAL A 594 1.81 21.15 13.86
C VAL A 594 0.96 20.21 14.75
N PRO A 595 0.01 20.75 15.54
CA PRO A 595 -0.67 20.04 16.64
C PRO A 595 -1.70 19.02 16.17
#